data_AF-A0A357IV04-F1
#
_entry.id   AF-A0A357IV04-F1
#
_cell.length_a   1.000
_cell.length_b   1.000
_cell.length_c   1.000
_cell.angle_alpha   90.00
_cell.angle_beta   90.00
_cell.angle_gamma   90.00
#
_symmetry.space_group_name_H-M   'P 1'
#
loop_
_entity.id
_entity.type
_entity.pdbx_description
1 polymer ?
#
loop_
_entity_poly.entity_id
_entity_poly.type
_entity_poly.pdbx_seq_one_letter_code
_entity_poly.pdbx_strand_id
1 'polypeptide(L)'
;AGNSREASGTEPKNKTEPYRIVVLGSSIARYSVQTEVLEQLLRNRLNHPVQVELISHAAMMPEDAFHYTPRINAMKPDLVVYPMALVDLDLEHLTPPHIPGPAFDTDAHFEFLKRRVPAQRFYPASFAWEHLDRLSLTEISSGLMSGLLAGIRFSGQWWDALEFNRKSESGSPLKSYIYYQGKPLAGGLYREGKTSGCVAFPASYAGDELNFEIPPELFTPGFKITLEWFSADVQLSGLDSDMAAMWEPHWEKGYEYPAELLRNESMQRKLFFADPCNIDVKPVRSRDYRADGSGWKKIPLASEERQGWVRLKLSHVIVDNSLQPVSDANRRYGEGLRMPGQFGLEEAPVDQVQHRRWFLEDQRLMDLTDLEYLKDYMQRIQPDNWKHRPALIPYNNLRIVKTYLPVQDFVPVYQLKRLKDVRNRLDCPMLLILNPENPVESAVFEDSQYFADFKEYLHREHGAGYVSLHDELPMQYFADPHHFTYFGMLRMTPRYADLIVAALQSGH
;
A
#
# COMPACT_ATOMS: atom_id res chain seq x y z
N ALA A 1 53.38 0.87 -10.67
CA ALA A 1 52.65 1.86 -11.48
C ALA A 1 51.18 1.71 -11.14
N GLY A 2 50.64 2.66 -10.39
CA GLY A 2 49.26 2.63 -9.90
C GLY A 2 48.29 3.04 -11.01
N ASN A 3 47.20 2.30 -11.14
CA ASN A 3 46.06 2.68 -11.96
C ASN A 3 44.97 3.19 -11.00
N SER A 4 44.94 4.51 -10.81
CA SER A 4 43.81 5.22 -10.22
C SER A 4 42.63 5.11 -11.18
N ARG A 5 41.54 4.46 -10.75
CA ARG A 5 40.23 4.65 -11.37
C ARG A 5 39.82 6.10 -11.10
N GLU A 6 39.75 6.90 -12.16
CA GLU A 6 39.09 8.20 -12.12
C GLU A 6 37.64 7.98 -11.69
N ALA A 7 37.25 8.62 -10.59
CA ALA A 7 35.86 8.78 -10.23
C ALA A 7 35.19 9.59 -11.34
N SER A 8 34.26 8.96 -12.07
CA SER A 8 33.43 9.65 -13.04
C SER A 8 32.52 10.61 -12.29
N GLY A 9 32.97 11.85 -12.11
CA GLY A 9 32.09 12.95 -11.75
C GLY A 9 31.00 13.04 -12.80
N THR A 10 29.75 12.93 -12.37
CA THR A 10 28.57 13.10 -13.22
C THR A 10 28.63 14.47 -13.87
N GLU A 11 28.73 14.51 -15.20
CA GLU A 11 28.53 15.76 -15.95
C GLU A 11 27.16 16.34 -15.57
N PRO A 12 27.06 17.67 -15.36
CA PRO A 12 25.79 18.29 -15.02
C PRO A 12 24.77 18.01 -16.13
N LYS A 13 23.70 17.30 -15.79
CA LYS A 13 22.60 17.01 -16.71
C LYS A 13 22.10 18.30 -17.36
N ASN A 14 21.78 18.20 -18.64
CA ASN A 14 21.17 19.30 -19.37
C ASN A 14 19.84 19.66 -18.69
N LYS A 15 19.54 20.97 -18.53
CA LYS A 15 18.41 21.49 -17.74
C LYS A 15 17.03 20.98 -18.19
N THR A 16 16.94 20.31 -19.34
CA THR A 16 15.71 19.79 -19.94
C THR A 16 15.50 18.30 -19.72
N GLU A 17 16.53 17.51 -19.38
CA GLU A 17 16.40 16.06 -19.22
C GLU A 17 16.08 15.68 -17.77
N PRO A 18 14.91 15.09 -17.47
CA PRO A 18 14.52 14.83 -16.09
C PRO A 18 15.49 13.88 -15.37
N TYR A 19 15.65 14.06 -14.07
CA TYR A 19 16.17 13.01 -13.21
C TYR A 19 15.18 11.84 -13.22
N ARG A 20 15.66 10.63 -13.51
CA ARG A 20 14.88 9.39 -13.49
C ARG A 20 15.21 8.63 -12.22
N ILE A 21 14.23 8.57 -11.33
CA ILE A 21 14.34 7.86 -10.05
C ILE A 21 13.50 6.59 -10.14
N VAL A 22 14.12 5.44 -9.91
CA VAL A 22 13.40 4.16 -9.88
C VAL A 22 13.29 3.70 -8.44
N VAL A 23 12.07 3.66 -7.92
CA VAL A 23 11.77 3.06 -6.62
C VAL A 23 11.54 1.56 -6.84
N LEU A 24 12.35 0.74 -6.20
CA LEU A 24 12.36 -0.72 -6.32
C LEU A 24 12.04 -1.35 -4.97
N GLY A 25 11.15 -2.34 -4.92
CA GLY A 25 10.97 -3.13 -3.71
C GLY A 25 9.62 -3.84 -3.62
N SER A 26 9.32 -4.36 -2.43
CA SER A 26 8.13 -5.15 -2.18
C SER A 26 6.88 -4.28 -1.95
N SER A 27 5.89 -4.84 -1.28
CA SER A 27 4.80 -4.06 -0.71
C SER A 27 5.31 -2.98 0.27
N ILE A 28 6.51 -3.10 0.84
CA ILE A 28 7.14 -2.00 1.60
C ILE A 28 7.27 -0.74 0.73
N ALA A 29 7.89 -0.84 -0.44
CA ALA A 29 8.01 0.29 -1.37
C ALA A 29 6.63 0.80 -1.81
N ARG A 30 5.72 -0.11 -2.20
CA ARG A 30 4.36 0.23 -2.69
C ARG A 30 3.51 0.98 -1.66
N TYR A 31 3.61 0.62 -0.37
CA TYR A 31 2.79 1.24 0.67
C TYR A 31 3.47 2.46 1.31
N SER A 32 4.78 2.63 1.09
CA SER A 32 5.56 3.74 1.63
C SER A 32 5.70 4.92 0.67
N VAL A 33 5.61 4.70 -0.65
CA VAL A 33 5.85 5.73 -1.65
C VAL A 33 4.65 5.92 -2.57
N GLN A 34 4.14 7.15 -2.59
CA GLN A 34 3.22 7.63 -3.64
C GLN A 34 4.03 8.44 -4.66
N THR A 35 4.13 7.94 -5.89
CA THR A 35 5.02 8.47 -6.94
C THR A 35 4.78 9.94 -7.24
N GLU A 36 3.53 10.38 -7.27
CA GLU A 36 3.13 11.75 -7.61
C GLU A 36 3.57 12.74 -6.52
N VAL A 37 3.39 12.36 -5.24
CA VAL A 37 3.82 13.16 -4.09
C VAL A 37 5.34 13.28 -4.07
N LEU A 38 6.03 12.15 -4.28
CA LEU A 38 7.48 12.12 -4.28
C LEU A 38 8.05 12.95 -5.43
N GLU A 39 7.51 12.81 -6.64
CA GLU A 39 7.92 13.59 -7.80
C GLU A 39 7.71 15.09 -7.58
N GLN A 40 6.54 15.50 -7.04
CA GLN A 40 6.28 16.90 -6.71
C GLN A 40 7.31 17.46 -5.72
N LEU A 41 7.60 16.74 -4.63
CA LEU A 41 8.58 17.18 -3.64
C LEU A 41 10.00 17.27 -4.22
N LEU A 42 10.40 16.29 -5.03
CA LEU A 42 11.72 16.28 -5.67
C LEU A 42 11.87 17.42 -6.69
N ARG A 43 10.86 17.66 -7.54
CA ARG A 43 10.85 18.80 -8.48
C ARG A 43 11.04 20.12 -7.76
N ASN A 44 10.32 20.30 -6.64
CA ASN A 44 10.40 21.53 -5.84
C ASN A 44 11.76 21.70 -5.15
N ARG A 45 12.35 20.62 -4.62
CA ARG A 45 13.63 20.66 -3.89
C ARG A 45 14.84 20.77 -4.81
N LEU A 46 14.80 20.13 -5.97
CA LEU A 46 15.88 20.16 -6.95
C LEU A 46 15.79 21.34 -7.91
N ASN A 47 14.61 21.99 -7.99
CA ASN A 47 14.30 22.99 -9.03
C ASN A 47 14.64 22.47 -10.44
N HIS A 48 14.28 21.20 -10.69
CA HIS A 48 14.61 20.46 -11.90
C HIS A 48 13.47 19.48 -12.24
N PRO A 49 13.19 19.19 -13.53
CA PRO A 49 12.31 18.07 -13.88
C PRO A 49 12.78 16.74 -13.27
N VAL A 50 11.83 15.99 -12.72
CA VAL A 50 12.05 14.66 -12.12
C VAL A 50 10.94 13.75 -12.60
N GLN A 51 11.27 12.49 -12.86
CA GLN A 51 10.34 11.42 -13.15
C GLN A 51 10.60 10.30 -12.13
N VAL A 52 9.54 9.86 -11.45
CA VAL A 52 9.62 8.73 -10.51
C VAL A 52 8.88 7.54 -11.09
N GLU A 53 9.53 6.37 -11.14
CA GLU A 53 8.91 5.12 -11.56
C GLU A 53 8.97 4.10 -10.42
N LEU A 54 7.86 3.38 -10.19
CA LEU A 54 7.77 2.34 -9.17
C LEU A 54 7.80 0.94 -9.81
N ILE A 55 8.77 0.13 -9.41
CA ILE A 55 8.88 -1.29 -9.76
C ILE A 55 8.64 -2.07 -8.46
N SER A 56 7.41 -2.55 -8.29
CA SER A 56 7.03 -3.29 -7.08
C SER A 56 6.01 -4.39 -7.34
N HIS A 57 6.03 -5.41 -6.48
CA HIS A 57 4.96 -6.39 -6.33
C HIS A 57 4.93 -6.92 -4.90
N ALA A 58 3.81 -7.56 -4.52
CA ALA A 58 3.67 -8.16 -3.21
C ALA A 58 4.81 -9.16 -2.95
N ALA A 59 5.38 -9.09 -1.75
CA ALA A 59 6.48 -9.94 -1.29
C ALA A 59 7.71 -9.97 -2.24
N MET A 60 8.01 -8.90 -2.97
CA MET A 60 9.25 -8.83 -3.77
C MET A 60 10.49 -9.01 -2.87
N MET A 61 11.31 -10.01 -3.18
CA MET A 61 12.54 -10.26 -2.44
C MET A 61 13.75 -9.70 -3.21
N PRO A 62 14.92 -9.55 -2.57
CA PRO A 62 16.17 -9.25 -3.26
C PRO A 62 16.48 -10.18 -4.45
N GLU A 63 16.08 -11.45 -4.39
CA GLU A 63 16.12 -12.39 -5.54
C GLU A 63 15.36 -11.89 -6.76
N ASP A 64 14.13 -11.42 -6.56
CA ASP A 64 13.29 -10.93 -7.65
C ASP A 64 13.92 -9.65 -8.24
N ALA A 65 14.38 -8.75 -7.37
CA ALA A 65 15.07 -7.51 -7.75
C ALA A 65 16.33 -7.76 -8.59
N PHE A 66 17.12 -8.80 -8.25
CA PHE A 66 18.31 -9.18 -9.00
C PHE A 66 17.99 -9.49 -10.46
N HIS A 67 16.93 -10.24 -10.70
CA HIS A 67 16.48 -10.57 -12.06
C HIS A 67 15.87 -9.39 -12.80
N TYR A 68 15.37 -8.37 -12.09
CA TYR A 68 14.85 -7.14 -12.71
C TYR A 68 15.94 -6.14 -13.12
N THR A 69 17.17 -6.27 -12.62
CA THR A 69 18.26 -5.33 -12.91
C THR A 69 18.50 -5.03 -14.40
N PRO A 70 18.42 -5.98 -15.37
CA PRO A 70 18.63 -5.63 -16.78
C PRO A 70 17.55 -4.68 -17.33
N ARG A 71 16.30 -4.88 -16.89
CA ARG A 71 15.18 -3.99 -17.24
C ARG A 71 15.34 -2.63 -16.59
N ILE A 72 15.78 -2.59 -15.33
CA ILE A 72 16.04 -1.35 -14.60
C ILE A 72 17.16 -0.55 -15.29
N ASN A 73 18.29 -1.19 -15.62
CA ASN A 73 19.39 -0.52 -16.31
C ASN A 73 18.97 0.00 -17.69
N ALA A 74 18.09 -0.71 -18.41
CA ALA A 74 17.55 -0.24 -19.69
C ALA A 74 16.75 1.07 -19.59
N MET A 75 16.19 1.39 -18.41
CA MET A 75 15.51 2.66 -18.14
C MET A 75 16.49 3.84 -17.96
N LYS A 76 17.78 3.53 -17.75
CA LYS A 76 18.86 4.48 -17.46
C LYS A 76 18.49 5.42 -16.29
N PRO A 77 18.20 4.86 -15.09
CA PRO A 77 17.94 5.67 -13.91
C PRO A 77 19.20 6.45 -13.48
N ASP A 78 18.99 7.62 -12.88
CA ASP A 78 20.05 8.35 -12.17
C ASP A 78 20.24 7.82 -10.75
N LEU A 79 19.20 7.23 -10.18
CA LEU A 79 19.21 6.65 -8.85
C LEU A 79 18.15 5.54 -8.75
N VAL A 80 18.54 4.41 -8.17
CA VAL A 80 17.58 3.40 -7.67
C VAL A 80 17.39 3.59 -6.18
N VAL A 81 16.16 3.69 -5.72
CA VAL A 81 15.80 3.78 -4.30
C VAL A 81 15.17 2.45 -3.89
N TYR A 82 15.73 1.80 -2.88
CA TYR A 82 15.27 0.50 -2.40
C TYR A 82 14.85 0.59 -0.93
N PRO A 83 13.59 0.92 -0.61
CA PRO A 83 13.05 0.75 0.72
C PRO A 83 12.86 -0.74 1.04
N MET A 84 13.47 -1.22 2.11
CA MET A 84 13.39 -2.61 2.56
C MET A 84 12.99 -2.71 4.03
N ALA A 85 12.39 -3.84 4.42
CA ALA A 85 12.19 -4.22 5.82
C ALA A 85 12.60 -5.69 6.03
N LEU A 86 12.62 -6.17 7.28
CA LEU A 86 13.00 -7.56 7.59
C LEU A 86 12.10 -8.60 6.92
N VAL A 87 10.84 -8.26 6.61
CA VAL A 87 9.91 -9.15 5.89
C VAL A 87 10.41 -9.49 4.48
N ASP A 88 11.21 -8.63 3.85
CA ASP A 88 11.75 -8.86 2.51
C ASP A 88 12.89 -9.90 2.50
N LEU A 89 13.37 -10.31 3.68
CA LEU A 89 14.46 -11.26 3.86
C LEU A 89 13.99 -12.70 3.99
N ASP A 90 12.68 -12.94 3.98
CA ASP A 90 12.05 -14.27 3.98
C ASP A 90 12.49 -15.13 5.18
N LEU A 91 12.62 -14.49 6.35
CA LEU A 91 13.18 -15.12 7.55
C LEU A 91 12.34 -16.30 8.07
N GLU A 92 11.04 -16.30 7.77
CA GLU A 92 10.08 -17.32 8.21
C GLU A 92 10.14 -18.63 7.42
N HIS A 93 10.76 -18.65 6.24
CA HIS A 93 10.93 -19.86 5.43
C HIS A 93 12.34 -20.47 5.57
N LEU A 94 13.15 -19.95 6.50
CA LEU A 94 14.51 -20.43 6.73
C LEU A 94 14.57 -21.74 7.53
N THR A 95 13.50 -22.10 8.24
CA THR A 95 13.38 -23.35 8.99
C THR A 95 11.96 -23.92 8.89
N PRO A 96 11.78 -25.26 8.87
CA PRO A 96 10.45 -25.87 8.98
C PRO A 96 9.72 -25.36 10.23
N PRO A 97 8.37 -25.33 10.25
CA PRO A 97 7.55 -24.57 11.22
C PRO A 97 7.63 -25.02 12.70
N HIS A 98 8.63 -25.83 13.06
CA HIS A 98 8.80 -26.45 14.38
C HIS A 98 10.23 -26.35 14.95
N ILE A 99 11.17 -25.69 14.24
CA ILE A 99 12.54 -25.49 14.75
C ILE A 99 12.82 -23.99 14.81
N PRO A 100 12.84 -23.36 16.00
CA PRO A 100 13.34 -22.00 16.12
C PRO A 100 14.85 -22.00 15.82
N GLY A 101 15.26 -21.28 14.77
CA GLY A 101 16.67 -21.03 14.48
C GLY A 101 16.93 -20.52 13.07
N PRO A 102 18.06 -19.83 12.84
CA PRO A 102 18.50 -19.28 11.55
C PRO A 102 19.19 -20.33 10.66
N ALA A 103 18.96 -21.62 10.90
CA ALA A 103 19.57 -22.69 10.13
C ALA A 103 18.96 -22.72 8.72
N PHE A 104 19.52 -21.92 7.82
CA PHE A 104 19.09 -21.73 6.45
C PHE A 104 19.05 -23.07 5.69
N ASP A 105 17.86 -23.59 5.42
CA ASP A 105 17.67 -24.73 4.53
C ASP A 105 17.72 -24.26 3.07
N THR A 106 18.87 -24.48 2.42
CA THR A 106 19.13 -24.09 1.02
C THR A 106 18.21 -24.78 0.02
N ASP A 107 17.73 -25.99 0.32
CA ASP A 107 16.88 -26.76 -0.58
C ASP A 107 15.42 -26.37 -0.42
N ALA A 108 14.95 -26.19 0.82
CA ALA A 108 13.61 -25.65 1.08
C ALA A 108 13.46 -24.24 0.51
N HIS A 109 14.45 -23.37 0.70
CA HIS A 109 14.43 -22.02 0.13
C HIS A 109 14.37 -22.05 -1.40
N PHE A 110 15.16 -22.90 -2.04
CA PHE A 110 15.13 -23.03 -3.51
C PHE A 110 13.80 -23.58 -4.04
N GLU A 111 13.24 -24.60 -3.39
CA GLU A 111 11.93 -25.13 -3.75
C GLU A 111 10.82 -24.09 -3.58
N PHE A 112 10.95 -23.21 -2.58
CA PHE A 112 10.09 -22.04 -2.45
C PHE A 112 10.28 -21.07 -3.63
N LEU A 113 11.51 -20.62 -3.89
CA LEU A 113 11.84 -19.68 -4.99
C LEU A 113 11.27 -20.13 -6.33
N LYS A 114 11.47 -21.40 -6.67
CA LYS A 114 11.00 -22.04 -7.90
C LYS A 114 9.48 -22.04 -8.07
N ARG A 115 8.71 -22.05 -6.98
CA ARG A 115 7.25 -22.07 -6.98
C ARG A 115 6.63 -20.67 -7.02
N ARG A 116 7.43 -19.63 -6.83
CA ARG A 116 6.95 -18.25 -6.81
C ARG A 116 6.47 -17.82 -8.19
N VAL A 117 5.37 -17.06 -8.20
CA VAL A 117 4.79 -16.51 -9.43
C VAL A 117 5.80 -15.65 -10.21
N PRO A 118 6.62 -14.78 -9.57
CA PRO A 118 7.66 -14.05 -10.28
C PRO A 118 8.67 -14.91 -11.03
N ALA A 119 9.23 -15.94 -10.39
CA ALA A 119 10.16 -16.87 -11.03
C ALA A 119 9.52 -17.63 -12.19
N GLN A 120 8.23 -17.95 -12.10
CA GLN A 120 7.52 -18.67 -13.16
C GLN A 120 7.05 -17.78 -14.32
N ARG A 121 6.88 -16.47 -14.09
CA ARG A 121 6.17 -15.59 -15.05
C ARG A 121 6.92 -14.33 -15.48
N PHE A 122 7.70 -13.70 -14.60
CA PHE A 122 8.36 -12.43 -14.91
C PHE A 122 9.81 -12.60 -15.37
N TYR A 123 10.56 -13.52 -14.76
CA TYR A 123 11.95 -13.80 -15.15
C TYR A 123 12.28 -15.30 -15.31
N PRO A 124 11.38 -16.13 -15.88
CA PRO A 124 11.57 -17.58 -15.91
C PRO A 124 12.81 -18.05 -16.66
N ALA A 125 13.22 -17.35 -17.72
CA ALA A 125 14.46 -17.67 -18.42
C ALA A 125 15.69 -17.34 -17.57
N SER A 126 15.73 -16.18 -16.91
CA SER A 126 16.88 -15.80 -16.09
C SER A 126 17.03 -16.72 -14.88
N PHE A 127 15.93 -17.10 -14.23
CA PHE A 127 15.93 -18.06 -13.13
C PHE A 127 16.40 -19.44 -13.59
N ALA A 128 15.92 -19.91 -14.75
CA ALA A 128 16.33 -21.20 -15.30
C ALA A 128 17.83 -21.25 -15.64
N TRP A 129 18.37 -20.17 -16.20
CA TRP A 129 19.80 -20.07 -16.53
C TRP A 129 20.70 -20.07 -15.29
N GLU A 130 20.27 -19.43 -14.20
CA GLU A 130 21.05 -19.37 -12.97
C GLU A 130 21.08 -20.70 -12.20
N HIS A 131 20.03 -21.52 -12.37
CA HIS A 131 19.85 -22.77 -11.63
C HIS A 131 19.88 -24.02 -12.51
N LEU A 132 20.64 -23.99 -13.61
CA LEU A 132 20.80 -25.15 -14.51
C LEU A 132 21.30 -26.41 -13.80
N ASP A 133 22.06 -26.24 -12.71
CA ASP A 133 22.61 -27.32 -11.90
C ASP A 133 21.57 -27.95 -10.94
N ARG A 134 20.46 -27.26 -10.67
CA ARG A 134 19.43 -27.68 -9.70
C ARG A 134 18.07 -27.97 -10.34
N LEU A 135 17.84 -27.54 -11.57
CA LEU A 135 16.58 -27.74 -12.29
C LEU A 135 16.64 -28.98 -13.20
N SER A 136 15.51 -29.64 -13.37
CA SER A 136 15.35 -30.69 -14.37
C SER A 136 15.34 -30.12 -15.79
N LEU A 137 15.67 -30.93 -16.81
CA LEU A 137 15.61 -30.52 -18.22
C LEU A 137 14.21 -30.02 -18.63
N THR A 138 13.15 -30.59 -18.06
CA THR A 138 11.77 -30.14 -18.28
C THR A 138 11.50 -28.76 -17.70
N GLU A 139 12.08 -28.45 -16.54
CA GLU A 139 11.93 -27.13 -15.91
C GLU A 139 12.76 -26.07 -16.62
N ILE A 140 13.98 -26.42 -17.04
CA ILE A 140 14.83 -25.55 -17.86
C ILE A 140 14.13 -25.20 -19.17
N SER A 141 13.64 -26.19 -19.91
CA SER A 141 12.95 -25.96 -21.19
C SER A 141 11.65 -25.16 -21.01
N SER A 142 10.87 -25.45 -19.97
CA SER A 142 9.67 -24.68 -19.62
C SER A 142 10.00 -23.22 -19.27
N GLY A 143 11.04 -22.98 -18.47
CA GLY A 143 11.45 -21.64 -18.07
C GLY A 143 11.93 -20.79 -19.25
N LEU A 144 12.74 -21.37 -20.14
CA LEU A 144 13.21 -20.71 -21.36
C LEU A 144 12.06 -20.39 -22.33
N MET A 145 11.16 -21.35 -22.57
CA MET A 145 10.00 -21.16 -23.43
C MET A 145 9.05 -20.10 -22.84
N SER A 146 8.82 -20.15 -21.53
CA SER A 146 8.00 -19.16 -20.83
C SER A 146 8.64 -17.77 -20.90
N GLY A 147 9.97 -17.65 -20.84
CA GLY A 147 10.66 -16.37 -20.99
C GLY A 147 10.47 -15.74 -22.37
N LEU A 148 10.57 -16.54 -23.44
CA LEU A 148 10.29 -16.09 -24.81
C LEU A 148 8.84 -15.58 -24.94
N LEU A 149 7.88 -16.28 -24.33
CA LEU A 149 6.47 -15.92 -24.37
C LEU A 149 6.10 -14.76 -23.42
N ALA A 150 6.77 -14.63 -22.27
CA ALA A 150 6.55 -13.58 -21.30
C ALA A 150 7.02 -12.21 -21.80
N GLY A 151 8.16 -12.17 -22.51
CA GLY A 151 8.63 -10.96 -23.20
C GLY A 151 7.63 -10.42 -24.23
N ILE A 152 6.79 -11.29 -24.80
CA ILE A 152 5.72 -10.93 -25.74
C ILE A 152 4.44 -10.49 -25.02
N ARG A 153 4.19 -10.94 -23.78
CA ARG A 153 2.91 -10.77 -23.07
C ARG A 153 2.87 -9.61 -22.06
N PHE A 154 4.00 -9.18 -21.50
CA PHE A 154 4.02 -8.28 -20.33
C PHE A 154 4.87 -7.02 -20.51
N SER A 155 4.97 -6.51 -21.74
CA SER A 155 5.61 -5.23 -22.03
C SER A 155 4.78 -4.06 -21.46
N GLY A 156 4.92 -3.79 -20.16
CA GLY A 156 4.45 -2.55 -19.53
C GLY A 156 3.47 -2.69 -18.37
N GLN A 157 2.91 -3.87 -18.08
CA GLN A 157 1.89 -4.02 -17.01
C GLN A 157 2.18 -5.18 -16.05
N TRP A 158 1.98 -4.94 -14.75
CA TRP A 158 2.09 -5.94 -13.68
C TRP A 158 0.77 -6.69 -13.48
N TRP A 159 0.85 -7.95 -13.06
CA TRP A 159 -0.26 -8.91 -12.99
C TRP A 159 -1.52 -8.41 -12.25
N ASP A 160 -1.34 -7.65 -11.17
CA ASP A 160 -2.45 -7.14 -10.36
C ASP A 160 -3.39 -6.21 -11.16
N ALA A 161 -2.84 -5.39 -12.06
CA ALA A 161 -3.62 -4.50 -12.92
C ALA A 161 -4.40 -5.31 -13.98
N LEU A 162 -3.81 -6.38 -14.53
CA LEU A 162 -4.44 -7.23 -15.54
C LEU A 162 -5.64 -8.02 -15.00
N GLU A 163 -5.54 -8.63 -13.81
CA GLU A 163 -6.67 -9.37 -13.23
C GLU A 163 -7.82 -8.42 -12.84
N PHE A 164 -7.46 -7.22 -12.38
CA PHE A 164 -8.41 -6.15 -12.07
C PHE A 164 -9.13 -5.64 -13.32
N ASN A 165 -8.38 -5.23 -14.34
CA ASN A 165 -8.93 -4.71 -15.61
C ASN A 165 -9.83 -5.74 -16.29
N ARG A 166 -9.46 -7.03 -16.30
CA ARG A 166 -10.29 -8.10 -16.87
C ARG A 166 -11.65 -8.29 -16.19
N LYS A 167 -11.75 -8.02 -14.88
CA LYS A 167 -13.04 -8.05 -14.16
C LYS A 167 -13.86 -6.78 -14.41
N SER A 168 -13.18 -5.66 -14.65
CA SER A 168 -13.76 -4.34 -14.88
C SER A 168 -14.44 -4.19 -16.24
N GLU A 169 -13.90 -4.79 -17.30
CA GLU A 169 -14.40 -4.71 -18.68
C GLU A 169 -15.79 -5.35 -18.89
N SER A 170 -16.37 -6.01 -17.88
CA SER A 170 -17.65 -6.75 -18.01
C SER A 170 -18.92 -5.88 -17.91
N GLY A 171 -18.80 -4.56 -17.74
CA GLY A 171 -19.96 -3.64 -17.64
C GLY A 171 -20.86 -3.85 -16.40
N SER A 172 -20.53 -4.84 -15.56
CA SER A 172 -21.17 -5.06 -14.26
C SER A 172 -20.42 -4.30 -13.18
N PRO A 173 -21.09 -3.78 -12.14
CA PRO A 173 -20.39 -3.13 -11.03
C PRO A 173 -19.36 -4.10 -10.45
N LEU A 174 -18.11 -3.65 -10.27
CA LEU A 174 -17.06 -4.45 -9.65
C LEU A 174 -17.49 -4.91 -8.24
N LYS A 175 -17.93 -6.17 -8.12
CA LYS A 175 -18.43 -6.77 -6.86
C LYS A 175 -17.30 -7.30 -5.96
N SER A 176 -16.08 -7.39 -6.48
CA SER A 176 -14.89 -7.79 -5.74
C SER A 176 -13.72 -6.90 -6.14
N TYR A 177 -13.20 -6.11 -5.21
CA TYR A 177 -12.01 -5.29 -5.41
C TYR A 177 -11.13 -5.40 -4.16
N ILE A 178 -9.81 -5.35 -4.36
CA ILE A 178 -8.82 -5.32 -3.25
C ILE A 178 -8.83 -3.93 -2.59
N TYR A 179 -9.15 -2.88 -3.35
CA TYR A 179 -9.24 -1.49 -2.93
C TYR A 179 -10.46 -0.82 -3.58
N TYR A 180 -11.24 -0.05 -2.81
CA TYR A 180 -12.28 0.81 -3.36
C TYR A 180 -11.65 1.89 -4.25
N GLN A 181 -12.19 2.06 -5.46
CA GLN A 181 -11.64 2.98 -6.47
C GLN A 181 -12.63 4.07 -6.90
N GLY A 182 -13.85 4.05 -6.39
CA GLY A 182 -14.88 5.03 -6.72
C GLY A 182 -14.54 6.42 -6.17
N LYS A 183 -15.44 7.35 -6.42
CA LYS A 183 -15.39 8.66 -5.79
C LYS A 183 -15.60 8.55 -4.28
N PRO A 184 -14.92 9.38 -3.49
CA PRO A 184 -15.00 9.31 -2.04
C PRO A 184 -16.33 9.84 -1.50
N LEU A 185 -16.65 9.45 -0.27
CA LEU A 185 -17.88 9.85 0.43
C LEU A 185 -17.51 10.61 1.71
N ALA A 186 -18.24 11.69 1.99
CA ALA A 186 -18.20 12.31 3.31
C ALA A 186 -18.64 11.28 4.36
N GLY A 187 -17.98 11.25 5.51
CA GLY A 187 -18.15 10.17 6.51
C GLY A 187 -17.29 8.93 6.26
N GLY A 188 -16.58 8.87 5.12
CA GLY A 188 -15.51 7.90 4.87
C GLY A 188 -15.93 6.54 4.33
N LEU A 189 -14.93 5.79 3.87
CA LEU A 189 -15.03 4.42 3.41
C LEU A 189 -13.87 3.59 3.95
N TYR A 190 -14.14 2.33 4.25
CA TYR A 190 -13.14 1.29 4.47
C TYR A 190 -12.49 0.90 3.13
N ARG A 191 -11.31 0.28 3.17
CA ARG A 191 -10.60 -0.18 1.96
C ARG A 191 -11.45 -1.09 1.08
N GLU A 192 -12.28 -1.92 1.70
CA GLU A 192 -13.22 -2.85 1.05
C GLU A 192 -14.49 -2.16 0.51
N GLY A 193 -14.54 -0.83 0.64
CA GLY A 193 -15.62 0.08 0.26
C GLY A 193 -16.88 -0.04 1.10
N LYS A 194 -16.74 -0.55 2.33
CA LYS A 194 -17.79 -0.44 3.35
C LYS A 194 -17.85 1.01 3.85
N THR A 195 -19.05 1.52 4.05
CA THR A 195 -19.34 2.86 4.58
C THR A 195 -19.25 2.87 6.10
N SER A 196 -19.21 4.07 6.70
CA SER A 196 -19.56 4.23 8.11
C SER A 196 -21.08 4.18 8.31
N GLY A 197 -21.55 4.38 9.55
CA GLY A 197 -22.98 4.45 9.87
C GLY A 197 -23.69 5.70 9.31
N CYS A 198 -22.94 6.71 8.87
CA CYS A 198 -23.49 7.91 8.23
C CYS A 198 -22.53 8.43 7.16
N VAL A 199 -22.98 8.44 5.91
CA VAL A 199 -22.20 8.95 4.78
C VAL A 199 -22.99 9.93 3.93
N ALA A 200 -22.31 10.85 3.25
CA ALA A 200 -22.94 11.75 2.30
C ALA A 200 -22.10 11.91 1.03
N PHE A 201 -22.78 12.18 -0.09
CA PHE A 201 -22.15 12.32 -1.40
C PHE A 201 -23.03 13.15 -2.36
N PRO A 202 -22.44 13.74 -3.42
CA PRO A 202 -23.21 14.37 -4.49
C PRO A 202 -24.17 13.38 -5.15
N ALA A 203 -25.43 13.79 -5.35
CA ALA A 203 -26.46 12.93 -5.92
C ALA A 203 -26.10 12.42 -7.33
N SER A 204 -25.29 13.18 -8.07
CA SER A 204 -24.75 12.80 -9.38
C SER A 204 -23.94 11.49 -9.36
N TYR A 205 -23.40 11.08 -8.21
CA TYR A 205 -22.60 9.85 -8.12
C TYR A 205 -23.45 8.58 -8.28
N ALA A 206 -24.73 8.65 -7.94
CA ALA A 206 -25.64 7.51 -8.02
C ALA A 206 -26.27 7.34 -9.42
N GLY A 207 -26.22 8.36 -10.28
CA GLY A 207 -26.93 8.34 -11.56
C GLY A 207 -28.44 8.12 -11.37
N ASP A 208 -29.01 7.18 -12.12
CA ASP A 208 -30.45 6.89 -12.09
C ASP A 208 -30.87 5.95 -10.95
N GLU A 209 -29.94 5.14 -10.44
CA GLU A 209 -30.18 4.13 -9.41
C GLU A 209 -29.04 4.11 -8.39
N LEU A 210 -29.38 4.29 -7.11
CA LEU A 210 -28.41 4.09 -6.04
C LEU A 210 -28.18 2.58 -5.83
N ASN A 211 -26.96 2.13 -6.09
CA ASN A 211 -26.52 0.74 -5.95
C ASN A 211 -25.61 0.57 -4.73
N PHE A 212 -25.85 -0.45 -3.91
CA PHE A 212 -25.00 -0.83 -2.78
C PHE A 212 -25.27 -2.29 -2.36
N GLU A 213 -24.38 -2.88 -1.59
CA GLU A 213 -24.58 -4.17 -0.94
C GLU A 213 -24.84 -3.98 0.56
N ILE A 214 -25.82 -4.72 1.07
CA ILE A 214 -26.01 -4.93 2.51
C ILE A 214 -25.25 -6.21 2.85
N PRO A 215 -24.09 -6.14 3.54
CA PRO A 215 -23.36 -7.33 3.94
C PRO A 215 -24.27 -8.28 4.73
N PRO A 216 -24.15 -9.61 4.55
CA PRO A 216 -24.93 -10.59 5.31
C PRO A 216 -24.90 -10.35 6.83
N GLU A 217 -23.75 -9.94 7.34
CA GLU A 217 -23.49 -9.67 8.76
C GLU A 217 -24.16 -8.39 9.26
N LEU A 218 -24.50 -7.47 8.34
CA LEU A 218 -25.16 -6.21 8.64
C LEU A 218 -26.70 -6.37 8.72
N PHE A 219 -27.25 -7.37 8.04
CA PHE A 219 -28.69 -7.50 7.90
C PHE A 219 -29.34 -8.08 9.17
N THR A 220 -30.40 -7.43 9.61
CA THR A 220 -31.32 -7.90 10.65
C THR A 220 -32.75 -7.50 10.29
N PRO A 221 -33.79 -8.25 10.70
CA PRO A 221 -35.17 -7.80 10.54
C PRO A 221 -35.37 -6.39 11.09
N GLY A 222 -35.85 -5.48 10.24
CA GLY A 222 -36.03 -4.07 10.59
C GLY A 222 -34.82 -3.17 10.31
N PHE A 223 -33.73 -3.71 9.73
CA PHE A 223 -32.64 -2.88 9.21
C PHE A 223 -33.18 -1.83 8.24
N LYS A 224 -32.84 -0.58 8.56
CA LYS A 224 -33.34 0.62 7.89
C LYS A 224 -32.18 1.50 7.44
N ILE A 225 -32.32 2.05 6.25
CA ILE A 225 -31.47 3.10 5.70
C ILE A 225 -32.37 4.33 5.53
N THR A 226 -32.04 5.43 6.17
CA THR A 226 -32.71 6.71 5.93
C THR A 226 -31.93 7.48 4.88
N LEU A 227 -32.57 7.78 3.75
CA LEU A 227 -32.02 8.60 2.67
C LEU A 227 -32.55 10.03 2.83
N GLU A 228 -31.65 10.99 2.88
CA GLU A 228 -31.96 12.41 3.00
C GLU A 228 -31.34 13.17 1.82
N TRP A 229 -32.12 14.04 1.19
CA TRP A 229 -31.67 14.88 0.07
C TRP A 229 -31.57 16.34 0.48
N PHE A 230 -30.54 17.00 -0.03
CA PHE A 230 -30.24 18.40 0.24
C PHE A 230 -30.01 19.13 -1.06
N SER A 231 -30.28 20.44 -1.05
CA SER A 231 -30.04 21.30 -2.20
C SER A 231 -28.54 21.45 -2.49
N ALA A 232 -28.21 21.82 -3.72
CA ALA A 232 -26.82 21.86 -4.20
C ALA A 232 -25.96 22.96 -3.52
N ASP A 233 -26.60 23.97 -2.94
CA ASP A 233 -25.98 25.06 -2.20
C ASP A 233 -25.56 24.68 -0.77
N VAL A 234 -26.00 23.51 -0.28
CA VAL A 234 -25.60 23.02 1.04
C VAL A 234 -24.20 22.41 0.99
N GLN A 235 -23.30 22.91 1.85
CA GLN A 235 -22.01 22.27 2.10
C GLN A 235 -22.14 21.20 3.19
N LEU A 236 -22.49 19.97 2.79
CA LEU A 236 -22.55 18.81 3.69
C LEU A 236 -21.19 18.19 3.99
N SER A 237 -20.12 18.71 3.40
CA SER A 237 -18.80 18.16 3.59
C SER A 237 -18.08 18.80 4.77
N GLY A 238 -18.40 20.04 5.17
CA GLY A 238 -17.51 20.84 6.04
C GLY A 238 -16.06 20.90 5.52
N LEU A 239 -15.83 20.43 4.30
CA LEU A 239 -14.56 20.38 3.62
C LEU A 239 -14.39 21.74 2.96
N ASP A 240 -13.26 22.37 3.22
CA ASP A 240 -12.79 23.45 2.37
C ASP A 240 -12.87 23.00 0.89
N SER A 241 -13.29 23.89 -0.01
CA SER A 241 -13.32 23.59 -1.45
C SER A 241 -11.98 23.09 -1.96
N ASP A 242 -10.87 23.56 -1.39
CA ASP A 242 -9.52 23.13 -1.74
C ASP A 242 -9.26 21.69 -1.26
N MET A 243 -9.88 21.27 -0.16
CA MET A 243 -9.78 19.91 0.39
C MET A 243 -10.74 18.94 -0.32
N ALA A 244 -11.90 19.42 -0.78
CA ALA A 244 -12.78 18.67 -1.67
C ALA A 244 -12.11 18.38 -3.03
N ALA A 245 -11.27 19.28 -3.53
CA ALA A 245 -10.46 19.05 -4.73
C ALA A 245 -9.38 17.97 -4.53
N MET A 246 -8.99 17.65 -3.29
CA MET A 246 -8.05 16.55 -3.00
C MET A 246 -8.65 15.15 -3.08
N TRP A 247 -9.99 15.09 -3.07
CA TRP A 247 -10.77 13.88 -3.21
C TRP A 247 -11.13 13.57 -4.67
N GLU A 248 -11.16 14.61 -5.51
CA GLU A 248 -11.10 14.49 -6.96
C GLU A 248 -9.73 13.88 -7.35
N PRO A 249 -9.57 13.38 -8.58
CA PRO A 249 -8.57 12.35 -8.86
C PRO A 249 -7.12 12.83 -8.68
N HIS A 250 -6.59 12.81 -7.45
CA HIS A 250 -5.20 13.14 -7.11
C HIS A 250 -4.17 12.15 -7.69
N TRP A 251 -4.68 11.14 -8.37
CA TRP A 251 -3.96 10.19 -9.20
C TRP A 251 -3.81 10.66 -10.65
N GLU A 252 -4.41 11.79 -11.05
CA GLU A 252 -4.17 12.39 -12.35
C GLU A 252 -2.75 12.92 -12.44
N LYS A 253 -2.11 12.64 -13.59
CA LYS A 253 -0.77 13.12 -13.88
C LYS A 253 -0.76 14.65 -13.81
N GLY A 254 0.07 15.20 -12.91
CA GLY A 254 0.19 16.65 -12.71
C GLY A 254 -0.62 17.21 -11.55
N TYR A 255 -1.35 16.37 -10.80
CA TYR A 255 -1.95 16.78 -9.54
C TYR A 255 -0.87 17.21 -8.54
N GLU A 256 -1.07 18.38 -7.91
CA GLU A 256 -0.20 18.89 -6.85
C GLU A 256 -0.88 18.80 -5.50
N TYR A 257 -0.27 18.06 -4.59
CA TYR A 257 -0.69 17.98 -3.20
C TYR A 257 -0.48 19.35 -2.51
N PRO A 258 -1.45 19.83 -1.73
CA PRO A 258 -1.28 21.05 -0.96
C PRO A 258 -0.09 20.95 0.00
N ALA A 259 0.78 21.95 -0.02
CA ALA A 259 1.99 21.93 0.79
C ALA A 259 1.72 21.94 2.30
N GLU A 260 0.53 22.37 2.72
CA GLU A 260 0.10 22.29 4.12
C GLU A 260 -0.23 20.86 4.52
N LEU A 261 -0.92 20.08 3.68
CA LEU A 261 -1.19 18.66 3.93
C LEU A 261 0.11 17.90 4.21
N LEU A 262 1.14 18.13 3.39
CA LEU A 262 2.41 17.40 3.51
C LEU A 262 3.19 17.76 4.79
N ARG A 263 2.84 18.85 5.48
CA ARG A 263 3.59 19.40 6.62
C ARG A 263 2.80 19.42 7.93
N ASN A 264 1.47 19.44 7.88
CA ASN A 264 0.61 19.69 9.02
C ASN A 264 -0.19 18.44 9.40
N GLU A 265 0.26 17.72 10.42
CA GLU A 265 -0.42 16.54 10.95
C GLU A 265 -1.81 16.87 11.50
N SER A 266 -1.99 18.04 12.12
CA SER A 266 -3.32 18.48 12.58
C SER A 266 -4.26 18.63 11.40
N MET A 267 -3.77 19.17 10.27
CA MET A 267 -4.53 19.22 9.03
C MET A 267 -4.85 17.79 8.58
N GLN A 268 -3.86 16.90 8.45
CA GLN A 268 -4.04 15.49 8.05
C GLN A 268 -5.11 14.78 8.89
N ARG A 269 -5.11 15.00 10.21
CA ARG A 269 -6.11 14.45 11.16
C ARG A 269 -7.48 15.10 11.05
N LYS A 270 -7.54 16.40 10.76
CA LYS A 270 -8.79 17.14 10.53
C LYS A 270 -9.42 16.81 9.18
N LEU A 271 -8.61 16.33 8.25
CA LEU A 271 -8.83 16.62 6.84
C LEU A 271 -10.10 16.02 6.28
N PHE A 272 -10.69 14.94 6.82
CA PHE A 272 -11.95 14.50 6.19
C PHE A 272 -12.96 13.62 6.97
N PHE A 273 -13.17 13.86 8.26
CA PHE A 273 -14.30 13.20 8.93
C PHE A 273 -15.11 14.16 9.79
N ALA A 274 -15.51 15.28 9.17
CA ALA A 274 -16.79 15.85 9.56
C ALA A 274 -17.82 14.74 9.33
N ASP A 275 -18.34 14.21 10.44
CA ASP A 275 -19.45 13.28 10.39
C ASP A 275 -20.61 14.01 9.73
N PRO A 276 -21.09 13.56 8.55
CA PRO A 276 -22.12 14.29 7.84
C PRO A 276 -23.43 14.34 8.63
N CYS A 277 -23.60 13.50 9.66
CA CYS A 277 -24.73 13.57 10.58
C CYS A 277 -24.60 14.67 11.65
N ASN A 278 -23.41 15.23 11.90
CA ASN A 278 -23.22 16.36 12.82
C ASN A 278 -23.61 17.71 12.21
N ILE A 279 -23.86 17.75 10.89
CA ILE A 279 -24.25 18.97 10.18
C ILE A 279 -25.76 19.19 10.35
N ASP A 280 -26.10 20.25 11.08
CA ASP A 280 -27.48 20.67 11.36
C ASP A 280 -28.07 21.42 10.15
N VAL A 281 -28.36 20.66 9.10
CA VAL A 281 -29.11 21.14 7.93
C VAL A 281 -30.33 20.27 7.76
N LYS A 282 -31.48 20.91 7.51
CA LYS A 282 -32.74 20.21 7.25
C LYS A 282 -32.76 19.68 5.82
N PRO A 283 -33.09 18.39 5.62
CA PRO A 283 -33.21 17.85 4.27
C PRO A 283 -34.45 18.44 3.58
N VAL A 284 -34.33 18.63 2.27
CA VAL A 284 -35.46 19.00 1.38
C VAL A 284 -36.43 17.84 1.27
N ARG A 285 -35.91 16.60 1.32
CA ARG A 285 -36.69 15.37 1.26
C ARG A 285 -36.02 14.29 2.09
N SER A 286 -36.82 13.39 2.66
CA SER A 286 -36.33 12.20 3.35
C SER A 286 -37.20 11.00 3.04
N ARG A 287 -36.59 9.82 2.94
CA ARG A 287 -37.27 8.53 2.71
C ARG A 287 -36.54 7.42 3.46
N ASP A 288 -37.30 6.57 4.12
CA ASP A 288 -36.78 5.34 4.69
C ASP A 288 -36.84 4.20 3.67
N TYR A 289 -35.73 3.47 3.54
CA TYR A 289 -35.64 2.20 2.85
C TYR A 289 -35.48 1.08 3.88
N ARG A 290 -36.40 0.11 3.84
CA ARG A 290 -36.35 -1.10 4.66
C ARG A 290 -35.95 -2.27 3.78
N ALA A 291 -34.82 -2.88 4.10
CA ALA A 291 -34.33 -4.02 3.35
C ALA A 291 -35.14 -5.28 3.66
N ASP A 292 -35.41 -6.08 2.63
CA ASP A 292 -36.05 -7.39 2.71
C ASP A 292 -35.03 -8.54 2.89
N GLY A 293 -33.73 -8.24 2.84
CA GLY A 293 -32.64 -9.20 2.98
C GLY A 293 -31.26 -8.56 2.75
N SER A 294 -30.21 -9.36 2.88
CA SER A 294 -28.83 -8.98 2.52
C SER A 294 -28.59 -8.98 1.00
N GLY A 295 -27.38 -8.63 0.59
CA GLY A 295 -26.91 -8.64 -0.80
C GLY A 295 -27.05 -7.29 -1.50
N TRP A 296 -26.80 -7.29 -2.81
CA TRP A 296 -26.88 -6.10 -3.66
C TRP A 296 -28.32 -5.60 -3.80
N LYS A 297 -28.51 -4.31 -3.51
CA LYS A 297 -29.78 -3.59 -3.60
C LYS A 297 -29.66 -2.43 -4.58
N LYS A 298 -30.81 -2.05 -5.12
CA LYS A 298 -30.98 -0.93 -6.03
C LYS A 298 -32.14 -0.08 -5.58
N ILE A 299 -31.93 1.23 -5.53
CA ILE A 299 -32.97 2.20 -5.21
C ILE A 299 -33.10 3.17 -6.39
N PRO A 300 -34.21 3.12 -7.15
CA PRO A 300 -34.48 4.10 -8.19
C PRO A 300 -34.56 5.53 -7.63
N LEU A 301 -33.94 6.47 -8.32
CA LEU A 301 -33.94 7.89 -7.97
C LEU A 301 -34.82 8.67 -8.95
N ALA A 302 -35.76 9.45 -8.41
CA ALA A 302 -36.54 10.41 -9.20
C ALA A 302 -35.64 11.55 -9.74
N SER A 303 -36.06 12.26 -10.79
CA SER A 303 -35.24 13.32 -11.40
C SER A 303 -34.79 14.40 -10.41
N GLU A 304 -35.63 14.72 -9.42
CA GLU A 304 -35.29 15.70 -8.37
C GLU A 304 -34.29 15.13 -7.34
N GLU A 305 -34.28 13.81 -7.15
CA GLU A 305 -33.39 13.08 -6.24
C GLU A 305 -31.98 12.88 -6.81
N ARG A 306 -31.76 13.27 -8.08
CA ARG A 306 -30.47 13.20 -8.80
C ARG A 306 -29.67 14.50 -8.73
N GLN A 307 -30.17 15.50 -8.00
CA GLN A 307 -29.53 16.80 -7.83
C GLN A 307 -29.12 17.06 -6.38
N GLY A 308 -28.12 17.91 -6.19
CA GLY A 308 -27.63 18.28 -4.86
C GLY A 308 -26.87 17.15 -4.17
N TRP A 309 -27.21 16.89 -2.90
CA TRP A 309 -26.52 15.91 -2.06
C TRP A 309 -27.46 14.86 -1.49
N VAL A 310 -26.93 13.65 -1.29
CA VAL A 310 -27.58 12.54 -0.62
C VAL A 310 -26.81 12.21 0.66
N ARG A 311 -27.52 12.07 1.79
CA ARG A 311 -27.01 11.53 3.05
C ARG A 311 -27.71 10.21 3.36
N LEU A 312 -26.92 9.18 3.66
CA LEU A 312 -27.40 7.87 4.10
C LEU A 312 -27.15 7.74 5.60
N LYS A 313 -28.20 7.40 6.36
CA LYS A 313 -28.10 7.07 7.79
C LYS A 313 -28.51 5.63 8.02
N LEU A 314 -27.62 4.84 8.59
CA LEU A 314 -27.87 3.45 8.89
C LEU A 314 -28.49 3.31 10.28
N SER A 315 -29.40 2.35 10.42
CA SER A 315 -29.92 1.97 11.74
C SER A 315 -28.92 1.15 12.55
N HIS A 316 -28.07 0.38 11.88
CA HIS A 316 -27.09 -0.52 12.49
C HIS A 316 -25.77 -0.47 11.71
N VAL A 317 -24.70 -0.84 12.38
CA VAL A 317 -23.34 -1.01 11.86
C VAL A 317 -22.70 -2.24 12.51
N ILE A 318 -21.64 -2.76 11.90
CA ILE A 318 -20.84 -3.84 12.47
C ILE A 318 -19.66 -3.22 13.22
N VAL A 319 -19.47 -3.62 14.48
CA VAL A 319 -18.34 -3.23 15.33
C VAL A 319 -17.80 -4.50 15.97
N ASP A 320 -16.50 -4.74 15.87
CA ASP A 320 -15.85 -5.93 16.43
C ASP A 320 -16.57 -7.25 16.03
N ASN A 321 -16.92 -7.37 14.75
CA ASN A 321 -17.68 -8.48 14.18
C ASN A 321 -19.08 -8.71 14.78
N SER A 322 -19.63 -7.70 15.45
CA SER A 322 -20.95 -7.75 16.07
C SER A 322 -21.85 -6.64 15.54
N LEU A 323 -23.09 -6.99 15.21
CA LEU A 323 -24.09 -6.01 14.78
C LEU A 323 -24.52 -5.14 15.96
N GLN A 324 -24.46 -3.82 15.82
CA GLN A 324 -24.84 -2.86 16.83
C GLN A 324 -25.73 -1.76 16.25
N PRO A 325 -26.72 -1.23 17.00
CA PRO A 325 -27.42 -0.01 16.62
C PRO A 325 -26.43 1.15 16.47
N VAL A 326 -26.68 2.03 15.49
CA VAL A 326 -25.86 3.24 15.31
C VAL A 326 -26.06 4.19 16.50
N SER A 327 -24.94 4.70 17.03
CA SER A 327 -24.85 5.67 18.11
C SER A 327 -23.68 6.63 17.83
N ASP A 328 -23.58 7.74 18.57
CA ASP A 328 -22.46 8.67 18.38
C ASP A 328 -21.07 8.02 18.58
N ALA A 329 -21.00 6.94 19.38
CA ALA A 329 -19.76 6.23 19.65
C ALA A 329 -19.29 5.34 18.48
N ASN A 330 -20.22 4.72 17.73
CA ASN A 330 -19.89 3.76 16.68
C ASN A 330 -20.26 4.21 15.26
N ARG A 331 -20.97 5.34 15.10
CA ARG A 331 -21.41 5.83 13.79
C ARG A 331 -20.25 6.06 12.83
N ARG A 332 -19.10 6.51 13.34
CA ARG A 332 -17.92 6.84 12.52
C ARG A 332 -17.09 5.63 12.09
N TYR A 333 -16.91 4.66 12.99
CA TYR A 333 -16.00 3.51 12.77
C TYR A 333 -16.70 2.15 12.80
N GLY A 334 -18.03 2.14 12.72
CA GLY A 334 -18.80 0.93 12.47
C GLY A 334 -18.92 0.68 10.97
N GLU A 335 -18.69 -0.55 10.54
CA GLU A 335 -18.77 -0.96 9.14
C GLU A 335 -20.24 -1.08 8.70
N GLY A 336 -20.58 -0.41 7.60
CA GLY A 336 -21.93 -0.29 7.05
C GLY A 336 -22.11 -0.95 5.68
N LEU A 337 -22.88 -0.28 4.83
CA LEU A 337 -23.16 -0.72 3.45
C LEU A 337 -21.88 -0.77 2.64
N ARG A 338 -21.78 -1.70 1.68
CA ARG A 338 -20.68 -1.74 0.73
C ARG A 338 -21.06 -1.07 -0.58
N MET A 339 -20.22 -0.14 -1.04
CA MET A 339 -20.45 0.60 -2.29
C MET A 339 -19.83 -0.13 -3.49
N PRO A 340 -20.36 0.07 -4.71
CA PRO A 340 -19.71 -0.40 -5.93
C PRO A 340 -18.26 0.10 -6.02
N GLY A 341 -17.34 -0.74 -6.51
CA GLY A 341 -15.91 -0.40 -6.55
C GLY A 341 -15.56 0.85 -7.36
N GLN A 342 -16.41 1.23 -8.33
CA GLN A 342 -16.29 2.41 -9.18
C GLN A 342 -17.40 3.44 -8.93
N PHE A 343 -18.01 3.44 -7.75
CA PHE A 343 -19.15 4.31 -7.46
C PHE A 343 -18.85 5.79 -7.75
N GLY A 344 -19.73 6.47 -8.48
CA GLY A 344 -19.54 7.86 -8.90
C GLY A 344 -18.57 8.10 -10.05
N LEU A 345 -18.03 7.05 -10.68
CA LEU A 345 -17.19 7.13 -11.88
C LEU A 345 -17.96 6.63 -13.10
N GLU A 346 -17.77 7.30 -14.24
CA GLU A 346 -18.33 6.88 -15.53
C GLU A 346 -17.63 5.61 -16.04
N GLU A 347 -16.30 5.57 -15.91
CA GLU A 347 -15.46 4.44 -16.28
C GLU A 347 -14.61 4.00 -15.09
N ALA A 348 -14.34 2.70 -15.01
CA ALA A 348 -13.45 2.17 -14.00
C ALA A 348 -12.01 2.59 -14.31
N PRO A 349 -11.27 3.05 -13.31
CA PRO A 349 -9.95 3.55 -13.58
C PRO A 349 -8.97 2.41 -13.85
N VAL A 350 -8.15 2.60 -14.88
CA VAL A 350 -7.08 1.67 -15.28
C VAL A 350 -5.79 2.05 -14.53
N ASP A 351 -4.94 1.06 -14.24
CA ASP A 351 -3.62 1.22 -13.60
C ASP A 351 -3.63 1.76 -12.16
N GLN A 352 -4.79 1.77 -11.49
CA GLN A 352 -4.89 2.35 -10.14
C GLN A 352 -4.62 1.43 -8.97
N VAL A 353 -4.28 0.17 -9.24
CA VAL A 353 -4.09 -0.83 -8.19
C VAL A 353 -2.94 -0.43 -7.23
N GLN A 354 -2.02 0.44 -7.68
CA GLN A 354 -0.87 0.88 -6.89
C GLN A 354 -1.05 2.23 -6.17
N HIS A 355 -2.12 3.01 -6.43
CA HIS A 355 -2.32 4.27 -5.70
C HIS A 355 -2.87 4.02 -4.31
N ARG A 356 -2.20 4.62 -3.33
CA ARG A 356 -2.66 4.56 -1.96
C ARG A 356 -3.71 5.62 -1.74
N ARG A 357 -4.93 5.15 -1.47
CA ARG A 357 -6.03 5.97 -1.00
C ARG A 357 -6.10 5.92 0.50
N TRP A 358 -6.75 6.92 1.03
CA TRP A 358 -6.99 7.03 2.43
C TRP A 358 -8.37 6.47 2.78
N PHE A 359 -8.40 5.63 3.82
CA PHE A 359 -9.61 4.95 4.26
C PHE A 359 -9.88 5.16 5.75
N LEU A 360 -11.08 4.81 6.19
CA LEU A 360 -11.51 4.92 7.59
C LEU A 360 -10.61 4.14 8.53
N GLU A 361 -10.04 3.01 8.10
CA GLU A 361 -9.12 2.24 8.92
C GLU A 361 -7.84 3.04 9.26
N ASP A 362 -7.30 3.80 8.30
CA ASP A 362 -6.10 4.61 8.53
C ASP A 362 -6.35 5.65 9.63
N GLN A 363 -7.51 6.32 9.59
CA GLN A 363 -7.86 7.31 10.60
C GLN A 363 -8.20 6.69 11.94
N ARG A 364 -8.95 5.59 11.94
CA ARG A 364 -9.30 4.88 13.16
C ARG A 364 -8.04 4.58 13.96
N LEU A 365 -6.99 4.09 13.30
CA LEU A 365 -5.69 3.81 13.93
C LEU A 365 -5.00 5.07 14.44
N MET A 366 -5.05 6.18 13.71
CA MET A 366 -4.51 7.47 14.13
C MET A 366 -5.18 8.05 15.38
N ASP A 367 -6.47 7.79 15.57
CA ASP A 367 -7.24 8.29 16.71
C ASP A 367 -7.04 7.46 17.99
N LEU A 368 -6.42 6.28 17.90
CA LEU A 368 -6.13 5.44 19.07
C LEU A 368 -4.98 6.01 19.89
N THR A 369 -5.15 6.04 21.21
CA THR A 369 -4.02 6.15 22.15
C THR A 369 -3.09 4.95 22.02
N ASP A 370 -1.86 5.05 22.50
CA ASP A 370 -0.89 3.93 22.45
C ASP A 370 -1.46 2.65 23.09
N LEU A 371 -2.14 2.76 24.24
CA LEU A 371 -2.75 1.62 24.92
C LEU A 371 -3.89 1.00 24.10
N GLU A 372 -4.74 1.84 23.49
CA GLU A 372 -5.84 1.36 22.64
C GLU A 372 -5.31 0.73 21.35
N TYR A 373 -4.25 1.30 20.76
CA TYR A 373 -3.59 0.72 19.59
C TYR A 373 -3.01 -0.65 19.93
N LEU A 374 -2.27 -0.78 21.03
CA LEU A 374 -1.72 -2.07 21.45
C LEU A 374 -2.82 -3.12 21.62
N LYS A 375 -3.95 -2.75 22.25
CA LYS A 375 -5.09 -3.64 22.39
C LYS A 375 -5.69 -4.03 21.03
N ASP A 376 -5.93 -3.06 20.15
CA ASP A 376 -6.42 -3.30 18.77
C ASP A 376 -5.48 -4.24 18.02
N TYR A 377 -4.18 -3.95 18.07
CA TYR A 377 -3.14 -4.69 17.37
C TYR A 377 -3.09 -6.15 17.81
N MET A 378 -3.13 -6.41 19.13
CA MET A 378 -3.16 -7.77 19.66
C MET A 378 -4.42 -8.52 19.25
N GLN A 379 -5.58 -7.86 19.19
CA GLN A 379 -6.83 -8.51 18.76
C GLN A 379 -6.91 -8.77 17.25
N ARG A 380 -6.34 -7.87 16.46
CA ARG A 380 -6.45 -7.87 15.00
C ARG A 380 -5.32 -8.66 14.33
N ILE A 381 -4.09 -8.47 14.77
CA ILE A 381 -2.88 -9.04 14.17
C ILE A 381 -2.39 -10.28 14.93
N GLN A 382 -2.45 -10.28 16.26
CA GLN A 382 -1.94 -11.38 17.11
C GLN A 382 -3.00 -12.06 18.01
N PRO A 383 -4.22 -12.36 17.52
CA PRO A 383 -5.22 -13.00 18.36
C PRO A 383 -4.81 -14.43 18.70
N ASP A 384 -5.25 -14.97 19.84
CA ASP A 384 -4.94 -16.34 20.28
C ASP A 384 -5.24 -17.42 19.21
N ASN A 385 -6.22 -17.16 18.34
CA ASN A 385 -6.62 -18.07 17.26
C ASN A 385 -6.03 -17.73 15.89
N TRP A 386 -4.94 -16.95 15.81
CA TRP A 386 -4.33 -16.53 14.54
C TRP A 386 -3.98 -17.70 13.61
N LYS A 387 -3.65 -18.88 14.16
CA LYS A 387 -3.37 -20.11 13.38
C LYS A 387 -4.56 -20.59 12.54
N HIS A 388 -5.77 -20.21 12.92
CA HIS A 388 -7.01 -20.50 12.19
C HIS A 388 -7.41 -19.37 11.22
N ARG A 389 -6.59 -18.32 11.11
CA ARG A 389 -6.83 -17.15 10.26
C ARG A 389 -5.71 -17.07 9.20
N PRO A 390 -5.89 -17.68 8.01
CA PRO A 390 -4.82 -17.81 7.01
C PRO A 390 -4.06 -16.51 6.70
N ALA A 391 -4.76 -15.37 6.65
CA ALA A 391 -4.14 -14.06 6.39
C ALA A 391 -3.18 -13.58 7.49
N LEU A 392 -3.30 -14.09 8.73
CA LEU A 392 -2.45 -13.71 9.86
C LEU A 392 -1.25 -14.64 10.07
N ILE A 393 -1.24 -15.81 9.42
CA ILE A 393 -0.18 -16.82 9.60
C ILE A 393 1.20 -16.25 9.27
N PRO A 394 1.43 -15.58 8.11
CA PRO A 394 2.75 -15.05 7.78
C PRO A 394 3.25 -14.03 8.81
N TYR A 395 2.38 -13.12 9.25
CA TYR A 395 2.73 -12.09 10.24
C TYR A 395 3.18 -12.69 11.57
N ASN A 396 2.42 -13.65 12.09
CA ASN A 396 2.73 -14.26 13.38
C ASN A 396 3.94 -15.19 13.30
N ASN A 397 4.12 -15.92 12.20
CA ASN A 397 5.34 -16.72 11.98
C ASN A 397 6.59 -15.83 11.95
N LEU A 398 6.55 -14.73 11.20
CA LEU A 398 7.67 -13.80 11.13
C LEU A 398 7.97 -13.17 12.50
N ARG A 399 6.95 -12.79 13.29
CA ARG A 399 7.14 -12.30 14.66
C ARG A 399 7.81 -13.33 15.56
N ILE A 400 7.39 -14.59 15.47
CA ILE A 400 8.01 -15.69 16.23
C ILE A 400 9.50 -15.76 15.89
N VAL A 401 9.87 -15.76 14.60
CA VAL A 401 11.27 -15.75 14.18
C VAL A 401 12.02 -14.52 14.72
N LYS A 402 11.43 -13.33 14.61
CA LYS A 402 11.99 -12.08 15.15
C LYS A 402 12.28 -12.16 16.64
N THR A 403 11.40 -12.80 17.40
CA THR A 403 11.56 -12.98 18.86
C THR A 403 12.75 -13.89 19.21
N TYR A 404 13.19 -14.75 18.28
CA TYR A 404 14.37 -15.58 18.48
C TYR A 404 15.67 -14.91 18.01
N LEU A 405 15.64 -13.84 17.20
CA LEU A 405 16.85 -13.15 16.73
C LEU A 405 17.79 -12.70 17.86
N PRO A 406 17.31 -12.20 19.03
CA PRO A 406 18.20 -11.74 20.09
C PRO A 406 19.17 -12.78 20.66
N VAL A 407 18.87 -14.07 20.51
CA VAL A 407 19.70 -15.17 21.02
C VAL A 407 20.51 -15.85 19.91
N GLN A 408 20.54 -15.28 18.71
CA GLN A 408 21.28 -15.80 17.56
C GLN A 408 22.48 -14.92 17.24
N ASP A 409 23.53 -15.55 16.74
CA ASP A 409 24.62 -14.82 16.08
C ASP A 409 24.15 -14.34 14.70
N PHE A 410 24.58 -13.13 14.30
CA PHE A 410 24.25 -12.62 12.98
C PHE A 410 25.05 -13.33 11.88
N VAL A 411 24.32 -13.88 10.90
CA VAL A 411 24.89 -14.44 9.67
C VAL A 411 24.06 -13.92 8.50
N PRO A 412 24.68 -13.34 7.45
CA PRO A 412 23.93 -12.83 6.30
C PRO A 412 23.22 -13.98 5.57
N VAL A 413 21.89 -13.92 5.56
CA VAL A 413 21.03 -14.86 4.82
C VAL A 413 21.18 -14.67 3.32
N TYR A 414 20.67 -15.63 2.53
CA TYR A 414 20.76 -15.60 1.08
C TYR A 414 20.21 -14.30 0.47
N GLN A 415 19.05 -13.82 0.95
CA GLN A 415 18.44 -12.57 0.45
C GLN A 415 19.33 -11.34 0.70
N LEU A 416 20.10 -11.30 1.80
CA LEU A 416 21.07 -10.21 2.04
C LEU A 416 22.26 -10.27 1.09
N LYS A 417 22.78 -11.46 0.82
CA LYS A 417 23.83 -11.65 -0.19
C LYS A 417 23.33 -11.22 -1.57
N ARG A 418 22.08 -11.55 -1.88
CA ARG A 418 21.47 -11.19 -3.14
C ARG A 418 21.22 -9.69 -3.28
N LEU A 419 20.87 -9.00 -2.19
CA LEU A 419 20.73 -7.54 -2.18
C LEU A 419 22.06 -6.84 -2.54
N LYS A 420 23.19 -7.39 -2.09
CA LYS A 420 24.52 -6.93 -2.52
C LYS A 420 24.73 -7.15 -4.03
N ASP A 421 24.33 -8.30 -4.57
CA ASP A 421 24.42 -8.57 -6.00
C ASP A 421 23.58 -7.60 -6.84
N VAL A 422 22.38 -7.22 -6.35
CA VAL A 422 21.55 -6.16 -6.96
C VAL A 422 22.35 -4.86 -7.05
N ARG A 423 22.95 -4.41 -5.94
CA ARG A 423 23.76 -3.18 -5.92
C ARG A 423 24.87 -3.19 -6.98
N ASN A 424 25.56 -4.32 -7.11
CA ASN A 424 26.71 -4.49 -8.01
C ASN A 424 26.31 -4.56 -9.48
N ARG A 425 25.08 -4.97 -9.79
CA ARG A 425 24.58 -5.17 -11.15
C ARG A 425 23.86 -3.95 -11.72
N LEU A 426 23.48 -2.99 -10.87
CA LEU A 426 22.91 -1.72 -11.32
C LEU A 426 23.99 -0.82 -11.92
N ASP A 427 23.68 -0.22 -13.07
CA ASP A 427 24.58 0.72 -13.77
C ASP A 427 24.53 2.14 -13.17
N CYS A 428 23.80 2.32 -12.07
CA CYS A 428 23.60 3.60 -11.37
C CYS A 428 23.78 3.42 -9.85
N PRO A 429 23.86 4.52 -9.08
CA PRO A 429 23.80 4.47 -7.63
C PRO A 429 22.51 3.84 -7.10
N MET A 430 22.61 3.15 -5.96
CA MET A 430 21.46 2.62 -5.23
C MET A 430 21.44 3.20 -3.82
N LEU A 431 20.33 3.81 -3.45
CA LEU A 431 20.00 4.23 -2.09
C LEU A 431 19.14 3.15 -1.43
N LEU A 432 19.76 2.35 -0.59
CA LEU A 432 19.11 1.38 0.29
C LEU A 432 18.58 2.07 1.54
N ILE A 433 17.29 1.90 1.82
CA ILE A 433 16.65 2.47 3.00
C ILE A 433 16.10 1.33 3.85
N LEU A 434 16.62 1.15 5.07
CA LEU A 434 15.95 0.30 6.06
C LEU A 434 14.73 1.06 6.56
N ASN A 435 13.56 0.68 6.04
CA ASN A 435 12.29 1.34 6.22
C ASN A 435 11.81 1.24 7.68
N PRO A 436 11.01 2.19 8.18
CA PRO A 436 10.33 2.05 9.45
C PRO A 436 9.57 0.73 9.56
N GLU A 437 9.64 0.13 10.74
CA GLU A 437 8.84 -1.04 11.11
C GLU A 437 7.92 -0.68 12.28
N ASN A 438 6.79 -1.36 12.41
CA ASN A 438 5.87 -1.10 13.50
C ASN A 438 6.59 -1.32 14.85
N PRO A 439 6.60 -0.35 15.78
CA PRO A 439 7.27 -0.48 17.07
C PRO A 439 6.84 -1.70 17.88
N VAL A 440 5.60 -2.19 17.71
CA VAL A 440 5.14 -3.42 18.37
C VAL A 440 5.93 -4.65 17.90
N GLU A 441 6.38 -4.64 16.65
CA GLU A 441 7.15 -5.72 16.02
C GLU A 441 8.66 -5.53 16.20
N SER A 442 9.18 -4.30 16.11
CA SER A 442 10.60 -4.04 16.33
C SER A 442 11.04 -4.31 17.77
N ALA A 443 10.18 -4.02 18.75
CA ALA A 443 10.47 -4.16 20.19
C ALA A 443 10.92 -5.57 20.62
N VAL A 444 10.66 -6.61 19.83
CA VAL A 444 11.12 -7.97 20.17
C VAL A 444 12.56 -8.26 19.75
N PHE A 445 13.18 -7.40 18.94
CA PHE A 445 14.53 -7.63 18.40
C PHE A 445 15.43 -6.39 18.27
N GLU A 446 14.89 -5.17 18.31
CA GLU A 446 15.63 -3.94 17.96
C GLU A 446 16.84 -3.67 18.87
N ASP A 447 16.77 -4.06 20.15
CA ASP A 447 17.86 -3.89 21.11
C ASP A 447 18.89 -5.04 21.10
N SER A 448 18.75 -5.99 20.16
CA SER A 448 19.64 -7.15 20.09
C SER A 448 20.97 -6.86 19.40
N GLN A 449 22.00 -7.62 19.78
CA GLN A 449 23.27 -7.66 19.06
C GLN A 449 23.08 -8.10 17.60
N TYR A 450 22.18 -9.06 17.35
CA TYR A 450 21.84 -9.49 15.99
C TYR A 450 21.42 -8.32 15.10
N PHE A 451 20.54 -7.44 15.59
CA PHE A 451 20.06 -6.31 14.80
C PHE A 451 21.12 -5.21 14.64
N ALA A 452 21.97 -5.01 15.64
CA ALA A 452 23.13 -4.13 15.53
C ALA A 452 24.08 -4.62 14.42
N ASP A 453 24.45 -5.90 14.43
CA ASP A 453 25.32 -6.53 13.45
C ASP A 453 24.70 -6.54 12.04
N PHE A 454 23.37 -6.72 11.96
CA PHE A 454 22.62 -6.59 10.71
C PHE A 454 22.73 -5.19 10.11
N LYS A 455 22.53 -4.13 10.90
CA LYS A 455 22.68 -2.74 10.44
C LYS A 455 24.13 -2.46 10.04
N GLU A 456 25.11 -2.96 10.79
CA GLU A 456 26.53 -2.84 10.43
C GLU A 456 26.84 -3.55 9.11
N TYR A 457 26.29 -4.75 8.89
CA TYR A 457 26.40 -5.46 7.63
C TYR A 457 25.86 -4.62 6.46
N LEU A 458 24.65 -4.07 6.58
CA LEU A 458 24.08 -3.22 5.53
C LEU A 458 24.95 -1.98 5.26
N HIS A 459 25.41 -1.31 6.32
CA HIS A 459 26.30 -0.16 6.19
C HIS A 459 27.63 -0.54 5.49
N ARG A 460 28.22 -1.69 5.81
CA ARG A 460 29.46 -2.15 5.19
C ARG A 460 29.28 -2.49 3.71
N GLU A 461 28.20 -3.18 3.34
CA GLU A 461 28.00 -3.64 1.95
C GLU A 461 27.49 -2.53 1.02
N HIS A 462 26.82 -1.50 1.55
CA HIS A 462 26.22 -0.42 0.75
C HIS A 462 26.84 0.97 0.98
N GLY A 463 27.67 1.14 2.01
CA GLY A 463 28.42 2.36 2.29
C GLY A 463 27.53 3.58 2.46
N ALA A 464 27.87 4.68 1.77
CA ALA A 464 27.08 5.91 1.75
C ALA A 464 25.71 5.75 1.07
N GLY A 465 25.47 4.64 0.36
CA GLY A 465 24.19 4.28 -0.22
C GLY A 465 23.23 3.60 0.74
N TYR A 466 23.50 3.58 2.06
CA TYR A 466 22.61 3.01 3.06
C TYR A 466 22.18 4.03 4.11
N VAL A 467 20.88 4.06 4.41
CA VAL A 467 20.29 4.85 5.50
C VAL A 467 19.29 4.00 6.26
N SER A 468 19.26 4.14 7.58
CA SER A 468 18.22 3.55 8.43
C SER A 468 17.22 4.61 8.86
N LEU A 469 15.94 4.31 8.67
CA LEU A 469 14.80 5.08 9.16
C LEU A 469 13.90 4.21 10.06
N HIS A 470 14.46 3.13 10.61
CA HIS A 470 13.70 2.04 11.24
C HIS A 470 12.73 2.49 12.35
N ASP A 471 13.08 3.56 13.06
CA ASP A 471 12.42 4.10 14.24
C ASP A 471 11.72 5.46 13.99
N GLU A 472 11.62 5.93 12.74
CA GLU A 472 11.10 7.28 12.45
C GLU A 472 9.56 7.42 12.59
N LEU A 473 8.82 6.32 12.74
CA LEU A 473 7.35 6.34 12.81
C LEU A 473 6.79 5.69 14.09
N PRO A 474 5.80 6.31 14.74
CA PRO A 474 5.05 5.67 15.81
C PRO A 474 4.02 4.66 15.26
N MET A 475 3.54 3.79 16.15
CA MET A 475 2.74 2.60 15.78
C MET A 475 1.45 2.90 15.01
N GLN A 476 0.79 4.02 15.28
CA GLN A 476 -0.47 4.42 14.62
C GLN A 476 -0.30 4.69 13.11
N TYR A 477 0.94 4.94 12.67
CA TYR A 477 1.26 5.14 11.26
C TYR A 477 1.43 3.83 10.49
N PHE A 478 1.15 2.68 11.10
CA PHE A 478 1.20 1.36 10.49
C PHE A 478 -0.19 0.70 10.49
N ALA A 479 -0.60 0.22 9.33
CA ALA A 479 -1.82 -0.56 9.17
C ALA A 479 -1.66 -1.98 9.71
N ASP A 480 -0.45 -2.53 9.66
CA ASP A 480 -0.11 -3.89 10.08
C ASP A 480 1.37 -3.95 10.56
N PRO A 481 2.04 -5.12 10.67
CA PRO A 481 3.44 -5.19 11.09
C PRO A 481 4.44 -4.30 10.34
N HIS A 482 4.20 -3.98 9.06
CA HIS A 482 5.22 -3.32 8.23
C HIS A 482 4.68 -2.42 7.12
N HIS A 483 3.39 -2.45 6.81
CA HIS A 483 2.78 -1.49 5.89
C HIS A 483 2.36 -0.24 6.65
N PHE A 484 2.72 0.93 6.11
CA PHE A 484 2.24 2.21 6.63
C PHE A 484 0.72 2.31 6.54
N THR A 485 0.12 3.28 7.22
CA THR A 485 -1.17 3.89 6.88
C THR A 485 -0.98 4.92 5.76
N TYR A 486 -2.06 5.47 5.19
CA TYR A 486 -1.93 6.60 4.26
C TYR A 486 -1.15 7.77 4.89
N PHE A 487 -1.40 8.03 6.18
CA PHE A 487 -0.66 9.07 6.91
C PHE A 487 0.81 8.72 7.12
N GLY A 488 1.15 7.43 7.30
CA GLY A 488 2.56 7.01 7.41
C GLY A 488 3.32 7.29 6.13
N MET A 489 2.69 6.98 5.00
CA MET A 489 3.22 7.32 3.66
C MET A 489 3.40 8.83 3.49
N LEU A 490 2.39 9.65 3.82
CA LEU A 490 2.53 11.12 3.72
C LEU A 490 3.63 11.66 4.65
N ARG A 491 3.77 11.10 5.85
CA ARG A 491 4.79 11.51 6.82
C ARG A 491 6.20 11.19 6.35
N MET A 492 6.40 10.03 5.73
CA MET A 492 7.72 9.56 5.28
C MET A 492 8.12 10.09 3.90
N THR A 493 7.16 10.45 3.04
CA THR A 493 7.49 10.92 1.68
C THR A 493 8.46 12.12 1.66
N PRO A 494 8.30 13.16 2.51
CA PRO A 494 9.31 14.22 2.65
C PRO A 494 10.68 13.70 3.09
N ARG A 495 10.74 12.70 3.98
CA ARG A 495 12.00 12.10 4.43
C ARG A 495 12.70 11.39 3.27
N TYR A 496 11.99 10.57 2.50
CA TYR A 496 12.55 9.93 1.30
C TYR A 496 13.06 10.96 0.29
N ALA A 497 12.29 12.02 0.03
CA ALA A 497 12.73 13.06 -0.88
C ALA A 497 14.01 13.76 -0.39
N ASP A 498 14.23 13.91 0.92
CA ASP A 498 15.45 14.56 1.46
C ASP A 498 16.67 13.67 1.23
N LEU A 499 16.51 12.36 1.47
CA LEU A 499 17.55 11.36 1.23
C LEU A 499 17.89 11.22 -0.25
N ILE A 500 16.89 11.26 -1.13
CA ILE A 500 17.09 11.19 -2.59
C ILE A 500 17.84 12.44 -3.09
N VAL A 501 17.46 13.63 -2.62
CA VAL A 501 18.18 14.87 -2.96
C VAL A 501 19.63 14.79 -2.51
N ALA A 502 19.88 14.34 -1.27
CA ALA A 502 21.22 14.16 -0.75
C ALA A 502 22.03 13.15 -1.59
N ALA A 503 21.44 11.99 -1.93
CA ALA A 503 22.08 10.97 -2.75
C ALA A 503 22.47 11.51 -4.13
N LEU A 504 21.56 12.22 -4.82
CA LEU A 504 21.82 12.83 -6.13
C LEU A 504 22.92 13.90 -6.11
N GLN A 505 22.95 14.73 -5.06
CA GLN A 505 23.93 15.82 -4.93
C GLN A 505 25.32 15.32 -4.53
N SER A 506 25.37 14.22 -3.79
CA SER A 506 26.60 13.70 -3.23
C SER A 506 27.51 13.00 -4.25
N GLY A 507 26.99 12.66 -5.43
CA GLY A 507 27.74 12.01 -6.51
C GLY A 507 28.40 10.68 -6.09
N HIS A 508 27.86 10.05 -5.05
CA HIS A 508 28.45 8.89 -4.36
C HIS A 508 28.31 7.57 -5.10
#